data_AF-S8ALI0-F1
#
_entry.id   AF-S8ALI0-F1
#
_cell.length_a   1.000
_cell.length_b   1.000
_cell.length_c   1.000
_cell.angle_alpha   90.00
_cell.angle_beta   90.00
_cell.angle_gamma   90.00
#
_symmetry.space_group_name_H-M   'P 1'
#
loop_
_entity.id
_entity.type
_entity.pdbx_description
1 polymer ?
#
loop_
_entity_poly.entity_id
_entity_poly.type
_entity_poly.pdbx_seq_one_letter_code
_entity_poly.pdbx_strand_id
1 'polypeptide(L)'
;MPIDLRWFSNHLPYSTGFAPRIGGDFNSVSPYNLSRSDAYDLIGLNHRAYFYAPDTNSYVCALGTTQSNIETNDFAAAWIGNNSYTNWEESNADIIYYQGQPNRPFGSPKYSVTLSLTAGSYTPFRFLWQTDSEPCVPDVRPFEEPFGQEGPGFVPATDLPDTSCHNGGGVQVAAFRNPFPYSTSSGTYPEPPTYDEHFVRNAPVLDSTTAPSISQVRQSMPYGMTGGPDTALWYRGYFYAPKTLLYTFHIESDLGIAQLWLSSYAYSLWATGIAQINYFPNEPQRGVQKGSGRTTYHIMLSAGTYLPIRLLWIDGPGGITFNLTISDENGFKYLEPETASPYLLTAVCTPYQARNFSDPFGNEYLAWNA
;
A
#
# COMPACT_ATOMS: atom_id res chain seq x y z
N MET A 1 11.31 -24.48 -12.67
CA MET A 1 11.08 -23.21 -13.38
C MET A 1 12.06 -22.15 -12.86
N PRO A 2 12.44 -21.13 -13.64
CA PRO A 2 13.23 -20.02 -13.09
C PRO A 2 12.44 -19.33 -11.98
N ILE A 3 13.14 -18.90 -10.92
CA ILE A 3 12.53 -18.09 -9.85
C ILE A 3 12.38 -16.69 -10.44
N ASP A 4 11.16 -16.16 -10.51
CA ASP A 4 10.97 -14.77 -10.88
C ASP A 4 11.25 -13.88 -9.67
N LEU A 5 12.46 -13.34 -9.58
CA LEU A 5 12.89 -12.50 -8.45
C LEU A 5 12.05 -11.20 -8.33
N ARG A 6 11.40 -10.77 -9.42
CA ARG A 6 10.45 -9.65 -9.42
C ARG A 6 9.19 -9.97 -8.65
N TRP A 7 8.90 -11.25 -8.40
CA TRP A 7 7.80 -11.61 -7.52
C TRP A 7 7.98 -10.97 -6.13
N PHE A 8 9.19 -11.00 -5.58
CA PHE A 8 9.50 -10.44 -4.26
C PHE A 8 9.51 -8.91 -4.22
N SER A 9 9.57 -8.22 -5.37
CA SER A 9 9.37 -6.76 -5.44
C SER A 9 7.91 -6.37 -5.52
N ASN A 10 7.06 -7.28 -5.98
CA ASN A 10 5.65 -7.00 -6.29
C ASN A 10 4.69 -7.64 -5.29
N HIS A 11 5.20 -8.42 -4.34
CA HIS A 11 4.40 -9.11 -3.32
C HIS A 11 4.83 -8.69 -1.92
N LEU A 12 3.81 -8.50 -1.09
CA LEU A 12 3.95 -8.08 0.28
C LEU A 12 4.36 -9.30 1.14
N PRO A 13 5.46 -9.25 1.92
CA PRO A 13 5.88 -10.44 2.66
C PRO A 13 4.92 -10.83 3.79
N TYR A 14 5.12 -12.00 4.37
CA TYR A 14 4.25 -12.53 5.41
C TYR A 14 4.53 -11.94 6.81
N SER A 15 5.79 -11.59 7.10
CA SER A 15 6.21 -11.04 8.39
C SER A 15 7.36 -10.06 8.22
N THR A 16 7.34 -8.96 8.97
CA THR A 16 8.43 -7.99 9.10
C THR A 16 9.14 -8.17 10.43
N GLY A 17 10.43 -7.86 10.44
CA GLY A 17 11.19 -7.73 11.68
C GLY A 17 12.52 -7.04 11.43
N PHE A 18 13.18 -6.68 12.51
CA PHE A 18 14.56 -6.22 12.46
C PHE A 18 15.48 -7.42 12.73
N ALA A 19 16.48 -7.59 11.88
CA ALA A 19 17.51 -8.59 12.06
C ALA A 19 18.81 -7.88 12.48
N PRO A 20 19.41 -8.20 13.64
CA PRO A 20 20.69 -7.62 14.04
C PRO A 20 21.88 -8.18 13.25
N ARG A 21 21.65 -9.21 12.43
CA ARG A 21 22.63 -9.86 11.56
C ARG A 21 21.94 -10.40 10.31
N ILE A 22 22.74 -10.72 9.29
CA ILE A 22 22.28 -11.43 8.09
C ILE A 22 22.85 -12.84 8.14
N GLY A 23 21.97 -13.82 8.00
CA GLY A 23 22.32 -15.23 8.04
C GLY A 23 22.21 -15.86 9.43
N GLY A 24 22.20 -17.18 9.43
CA GLY A 24 22.09 -18.02 10.62
C GLY A 24 21.73 -19.46 10.25
N ASP A 25 21.90 -20.37 11.20
CA ASP A 25 21.35 -21.71 11.11
C ASP A 25 19.87 -21.66 11.55
N PHE A 26 18.97 -21.97 10.62
CA PHE A 26 17.52 -21.92 10.81
C PHE A 26 16.86 -23.31 10.75
N ASN A 27 17.65 -24.39 10.88
CA ASN A 27 17.16 -25.76 10.76
C ASN A 27 16.14 -26.15 11.84
N SER A 28 16.09 -25.43 12.97
CA SER A 28 15.21 -25.77 14.10
C SER A 28 14.62 -24.56 14.82
N VAL A 29 14.79 -23.35 14.28
CA VAL A 29 14.35 -22.09 14.91
C VAL A 29 13.83 -21.17 13.83
N SER A 30 12.71 -20.49 14.10
CA SER A 30 12.18 -19.48 13.17
C SER A 30 13.24 -18.38 12.94
N PRO A 31 13.55 -18.03 11.67
CA PRO A 31 14.46 -16.94 11.39
C PRO A 31 14.00 -15.66 12.08
N TYR A 32 14.91 -15.05 12.83
CA TYR A 32 14.72 -13.76 13.49
C TYR A 32 13.45 -13.64 14.36
N ASN A 33 12.98 -14.75 14.92
CA ASN A 33 11.75 -14.83 15.72
C ASN A 33 10.48 -14.36 14.96
N LEU A 34 10.44 -14.51 13.64
CA LEU A 34 9.26 -14.19 12.85
C LEU A 34 8.12 -15.18 13.16
N SER A 35 6.88 -14.69 13.19
CA SER A 35 5.75 -15.28 13.92
C SER A 35 5.06 -16.51 13.31
N ARG A 36 5.70 -17.27 12.41
CA ARG A 36 5.09 -18.46 11.79
C ARG A 36 5.82 -19.75 12.09
N SER A 37 5.02 -20.81 12.19
CA SER A 37 5.38 -22.22 12.37
C SER A 37 5.30 -23.04 11.08
N ASP A 38 5.06 -22.42 9.93
CA ASP A 38 4.89 -23.16 8.68
C ASP A 38 6.27 -23.55 8.15
N ALA A 39 6.35 -24.79 7.66
CA ALA A 39 7.58 -25.56 7.44
C ALA A 39 8.78 -24.72 7.00
N TYR A 40 9.91 -24.89 7.71
CA TYR A 40 11.22 -24.26 7.48
C TYR A 40 11.73 -24.38 6.03
N ASP A 41 11.10 -25.24 5.22
CA ASP A 41 11.48 -25.61 3.87
C ASP A 41 10.83 -24.74 2.77
N LEU A 42 10.03 -23.71 3.12
CA LEU A 42 9.33 -22.83 2.16
C LEU A 42 9.33 -21.35 2.57
N ILE A 43 10.51 -20.80 2.86
CA ILE A 43 10.63 -19.39 3.28
C ILE A 43 11.56 -18.60 2.36
N GLY A 44 11.19 -17.35 2.12
CA GLY A 44 12.04 -16.33 1.53
C GLY A 44 12.36 -15.25 2.56
N LEU A 45 13.64 -14.98 2.78
CA LEU A 45 14.12 -13.90 3.65
C LEU A 45 14.70 -12.79 2.79
N ASN A 46 14.07 -11.61 2.86
CA ASN A 46 14.53 -10.43 2.14
C ASN A 46 15.02 -9.37 3.13
N HIS A 47 16.33 -9.13 3.13
CA HIS A 47 16.99 -8.14 3.97
C HIS A 47 17.26 -6.88 3.15
N ARG A 48 17.06 -5.73 3.80
CA ARG A 48 17.48 -4.42 3.30
C ARG A 48 18.21 -3.71 4.41
N ALA A 49 19.33 -3.08 4.09
CA ALA A 49 20.01 -2.21 5.01
C ALA A 49 20.96 -1.29 4.24
N TYR A 50 21.63 -0.43 5.00
CA TYR A 50 22.78 0.32 4.53
C TYR A 50 24.03 -0.23 5.20
N PHE A 51 25.07 -0.44 4.41
CA PHE A 51 26.41 -0.70 4.90
C PHE A 51 27.13 0.62 5.13
N TYR A 52 27.52 0.90 6.37
CA TYR A 52 28.36 2.05 6.70
C TYR A 52 29.84 1.73 6.45
N ALA A 53 30.50 2.52 5.63
CA ALA A 53 31.95 2.41 5.39
C ALA A 53 32.71 3.22 6.45
N PRO A 54 33.41 2.57 7.41
CA PRO A 54 34.19 3.30 8.41
C PRO A 54 35.40 4.03 7.81
N ASP A 55 35.99 3.49 6.75
CA ASP A 55 37.19 4.00 6.10
C ASP A 55 37.01 4.06 4.58
N THR A 56 37.85 4.84 3.90
CA THR A 56 37.89 4.86 2.44
C THR A 56 38.73 3.68 1.95
N ASN A 57 38.10 2.63 1.44
CA ASN A 57 38.79 1.41 1.03
C ASN A 57 37.98 0.60 0.00
N SER A 58 38.61 -0.46 -0.54
CA SER A 58 37.92 -1.53 -1.25
C SER A 58 37.32 -2.53 -0.25
N TYR A 59 36.01 -2.67 -0.27
CA TYR A 59 35.25 -3.63 0.51
C TYR A 59 34.84 -4.81 -0.38
N VAL A 60 34.97 -6.03 0.13
CA VAL A 60 34.48 -7.23 -0.56
C VAL A 60 33.20 -7.67 0.14
N CYS A 61 32.09 -7.67 -0.60
CA CYS A 61 30.86 -8.34 -0.19
C CYS A 61 30.85 -9.73 -0.81
N ALA A 62 30.61 -10.78 -0.01
CA ALA A 62 30.64 -12.15 -0.51
C ALA A 62 29.69 -13.07 0.27
N LEU A 63 29.11 -14.05 -0.42
CA LEU A 63 28.45 -15.22 0.19
C LEU A 63 29.46 -16.22 0.77
N GLY A 64 30.67 -16.22 0.22
CA GLY A 64 31.81 -17.05 0.59
C GLY A 64 33.01 -16.68 -0.28
N THR A 65 34.22 -17.02 0.14
CA THR A 65 35.45 -16.66 -0.61
C THR A 65 35.71 -17.58 -1.82
N THR A 66 35.08 -18.74 -1.85
CA THR A 66 35.11 -19.71 -2.96
C THR A 66 33.76 -20.43 -3.01
N GLN A 67 33.39 -21.00 -4.16
CA GLN A 67 32.15 -21.79 -4.30
C GLN A 67 32.06 -22.93 -3.27
N SER A 68 33.20 -23.55 -2.92
CA SER A 68 33.28 -24.60 -1.91
C SER A 68 33.08 -24.10 -0.47
N ASN A 69 33.11 -22.79 -0.24
CA ASN A 69 32.95 -22.16 1.07
C ASN A 69 31.59 -21.45 1.21
N ILE A 70 30.64 -21.73 0.32
CA ILE A 70 29.29 -21.15 0.38
C ILE A 70 28.40 -22.10 1.17
N GLU A 71 27.91 -21.65 2.33
CA GLU A 71 27.06 -22.42 3.23
C GLU A 71 25.55 -22.12 3.06
N THR A 72 25.18 -21.27 2.09
CA THR A 72 23.76 -21.01 1.82
C THR A 72 23.09 -22.22 1.16
N ASN A 73 21.92 -22.57 1.70
CA ASN A 73 21.04 -23.60 1.14
C ASN A 73 20.18 -22.99 0.02
N ASP A 74 19.98 -23.75 -1.07
CA ASP A 74 19.12 -23.48 -2.23
C ASP A 74 19.44 -22.22 -3.06
N PHE A 75 19.03 -21.03 -2.62
CA PHE A 75 19.15 -19.81 -3.40
C PHE A 75 19.55 -18.59 -2.57
N ALA A 76 20.47 -17.78 -3.10
CA ALA A 76 20.74 -16.45 -2.58
C ALA A 76 21.06 -15.45 -3.71
N ALA A 77 20.61 -14.21 -3.56
CA ALA A 77 20.99 -13.09 -4.40
C ALA A 77 21.20 -11.81 -3.58
N ALA A 78 22.14 -10.98 -4.03
CA ALA A 78 22.37 -9.66 -3.47
C ALA A 78 22.50 -8.60 -4.56
N TRP A 79 21.99 -7.42 -4.23
CA TRP A 79 22.12 -6.22 -5.04
C TRP A 79 22.63 -5.09 -4.15
N ILE A 80 23.66 -4.38 -4.62
CA ILE A 80 24.41 -3.42 -3.82
C ILE A 80 24.50 -2.08 -4.54
N GLY A 81 24.49 -0.99 -3.78
CA GLY A 81 24.43 0.36 -4.33
C GLY A 81 23.14 0.56 -5.13
N ASN A 82 23.25 1.17 -6.30
CA ASN A 82 22.10 1.46 -7.16
C ASN A 82 21.37 0.19 -7.66
N ASN A 83 22.01 -0.98 -7.64
CA ASN A 83 21.33 -2.22 -8.02
C ASN A 83 20.35 -2.66 -6.94
N SER A 84 20.56 -2.30 -5.67
CA SER A 84 19.68 -2.64 -4.53
C SER A 84 18.26 -2.10 -4.67
N TYR A 85 18.06 -1.26 -5.67
CA TYR A 85 16.97 -0.35 -5.86
C TYR A 85 16.18 -0.63 -7.15
N THR A 86 16.74 -1.39 -8.09
CA THR A 86 16.22 -1.51 -9.47
C THR A 86 15.84 -2.94 -9.84
N ASN A 87 14.60 -3.15 -10.31
CA ASN A 87 14.00 -4.29 -11.03
C ASN A 87 14.27 -5.75 -10.56
N TRP A 88 15.17 -5.97 -9.61
CA TRP A 88 15.65 -7.23 -9.01
C TRP A 88 15.51 -8.45 -9.94
N GLU A 89 16.38 -8.50 -10.94
CA GLU A 89 16.46 -9.59 -11.90
C GLU A 89 17.75 -10.38 -11.68
N GLU A 90 17.81 -11.62 -12.16
CA GLU A 90 19.05 -12.42 -12.09
C GLU A 90 20.21 -11.72 -12.82
N SER A 91 19.90 -11.00 -13.90
CA SER A 91 20.86 -10.31 -14.77
C SER A 91 21.57 -9.14 -14.08
N ASN A 92 20.89 -8.44 -13.16
CA ASN A 92 21.42 -7.26 -12.46
C ASN A 92 21.85 -7.54 -11.02
N ALA A 93 21.78 -8.79 -10.56
CA ALA A 93 22.33 -9.19 -9.27
C ALA A 93 23.86 -9.08 -9.28
N ASP A 94 24.40 -8.44 -8.24
CA ASP A 94 25.85 -8.33 -8.02
C ASP A 94 26.42 -9.64 -7.47
N ILE A 95 25.62 -10.34 -6.67
CA ILE A 95 25.90 -11.68 -6.14
C ILE A 95 24.67 -12.55 -6.41
N ILE A 96 24.89 -13.75 -6.94
CA ILE A 96 23.82 -14.74 -7.17
C ILE A 96 24.38 -16.16 -7.08
N TYR A 97 23.70 -17.01 -6.32
CA TYR A 97 24.07 -18.40 -6.08
C TYR A 97 22.84 -19.30 -6.14
N TYR A 98 23.03 -20.47 -6.76
CA TYR A 98 22.09 -21.59 -6.77
C TYR A 98 22.84 -22.85 -6.33
N GLN A 99 22.33 -23.53 -5.32
CA GLN A 99 22.87 -24.81 -4.91
C GLN A 99 22.50 -25.88 -5.96
N GLY A 100 23.48 -26.69 -6.37
CA GLY A 100 23.25 -27.84 -7.26
C GLY A 100 22.85 -27.51 -8.71
N GLN A 101 22.76 -26.24 -9.11
CA GLN A 101 22.31 -25.79 -10.44
C GLN A 101 23.28 -24.77 -11.07
N PRO A 102 24.46 -25.20 -11.57
CA PRO A 102 25.47 -24.28 -12.11
C PRO A 102 25.12 -23.67 -13.48
N ASN A 103 24.12 -24.20 -14.20
CA ASN A 103 23.77 -23.80 -15.56
C ASN A 103 22.30 -23.34 -15.64
N ARG A 104 22.00 -22.11 -15.22
CA ARG A 104 20.71 -21.45 -15.47
C ARG A 104 20.78 -20.47 -16.66
N PRO A 105 19.64 -20.10 -17.27
CA PRO A 105 19.61 -19.37 -18.55
C PRO A 105 20.16 -17.94 -18.50
N PHE A 106 20.37 -17.35 -17.32
CA PHE A 106 20.59 -15.90 -17.16
C PHE A 106 21.97 -15.50 -16.62
N GLY A 107 22.95 -16.42 -16.58
CA GLY A 107 24.36 -16.09 -16.36
C GLY A 107 25.11 -17.06 -15.45
N SER A 108 26.44 -16.90 -15.39
CA SER A 108 27.30 -17.62 -14.44
C SER A 108 27.08 -17.10 -13.02
N PRO A 109 27.11 -17.96 -12.00
CA PRO A 109 27.00 -17.52 -10.61
C PRO A 109 28.08 -16.48 -10.23
N LYS A 110 27.71 -15.52 -9.39
CA LYS A 110 28.60 -14.48 -8.86
C LYS A 110 28.59 -14.58 -7.34
N TYR A 111 29.74 -14.82 -6.71
CA TYR A 111 29.78 -15.09 -5.26
C TYR A 111 30.25 -13.90 -4.43
N SER A 112 30.84 -12.91 -5.10
CA SER A 112 31.36 -11.71 -4.47
C SER A 112 31.39 -10.53 -5.43
N VAL A 113 31.41 -9.34 -4.84
CA VAL A 113 31.65 -8.08 -5.53
C VAL A 113 32.57 -7.21 -4.68
N THR A 114 33.47 -6.48 -5.35
CA THR A 114 34.36 -5.51 -4.72
C THR A 114 33.82 -4.10 -4.95
N LEU A 115 33.72 -3.31 -3.89
CA LEU A 115 33.18 -1.97 -3.88
C LEU A 115 34.23 -0.99 -3.37
N SER A 116 34.48 0.08 -4.10
CA SER A 116 35.29 1.20 -3.59
C SER A 116 34.37 2.16 -2.83
N LEU A 117 34.46 2.17 -1.51
CA LEU A 117 33.61 3.00 -0.65
C LEU A 117 34.43 4.10 0.03
N THR A 118 33.79 5.21 0.33
CA THR A 118 34.39 6.35 1.04
C THR A 118 34.00 6.31 2.51
N ALA A 119 34.95 6.64 3.40
CA ALA A 119 34.69 6.76 4.83
C ALA A 119 33.47 7.65 5.10
N GLY A 120 32.59 7.21 5.99
CA GLY A 120 31.37 7.93 6.36
C GLY A 120 30.18 7.69 5.42
N SER A 121 30.36 6.97 4.31
CA SER A 121 29.27 6.69 3.37
C SER A 121 28.38 5.53 3.82
N TYR A 122 27.12 5.58 3.41
CA TYR A 122 26.13 4.52 3.58
C TYR A 122 25.77 3.94 2.21
N THR A 123 26.17 2.69 1.97
CA THR A 123 25.88 1.98 0.72
C THR A 123 24.65 1.11 0.91
N PRO A 124 23.56 1.34 0.17
CA PRO A 124 22.38 0.50 0.28
C PRO A 124 22.70 -0.89 -0.23
N PHE A 125 22.12 -1.91 0.40
CA PHE A 125 22.22 -3.26 -0.09
C PHE A 125 20.95 -4.04 0.24
N ARG A 126 20.75 -5.08 -0.54
CA ARG A 126 19.60 -5.97 -0.49
C ARG A 126 20.09 -7.40 -0.61
N PHE A 127 19.54 -8.27 0.22
CA PHE A 127 19.92 -9.67 0.27
C PHE A 127 18.68 -10.56 0.36
N LEU A 128 18.45 -11.37 -0.67
CA LEU A 128 17.38 -12.34 -0.74
C LEU A 128 17.97 -13.74 -0.56
N TRP A 129 17.38 -14.52 0.33
CA TRP A 129 17.65 -15.95 0.50
C TRP A 129 16.33 -16.72 0.50
N GLN A 130 16.32 -17.94 -0.04
CA GLN A 130 15.13 -18.77 -0.10
C GLN A 130 15.46 -20.27 -0.03
N THR A 131 14.55 -21.08 0.54
CA THR A 131 14.55 -22.56 0.50
C THR A 131 13.61 -23.13 -0.58
N ASP A 132 13.93 -24.30 -1.15
CA ASP A 132 13.15 -24.97 -2.21
C ASP A 132 12.33 -26.17 -1.70
N SER A 133 11.02 -26.14 -1.95
CA SER A 133 10.24 -27.32 -2.34
C SER A 133 8.99 -26.93 -3.15
N GLU A 134 9.18 -26.61 -4.43
CA GLU A 134 8.14 -26.30 -5.43
C GLU A 134 7.32 -25.01 -5.21
N PRO A 135 7.38 -24.04 -6.15
CA PRO A 135 6.66 -22.78 -6.01
C PRO A 135 5.20 -22.94 -6.47
N CYS A 136 4.32 -23.49 -5.64
CA CYS A 136 2.87 -23.46 -5.87
C CYS A 136 2.08 -23.53 -4.55
N VAL A 137 1.98 -22.40 -3.82
CA VAL A 137 0.85 -22.20 -2.90
C VAL A 137 0.22 -20.83 -3.21
N PRO A 138 -1.02 -20.80 -3.73
CA PRO A 138 -1.74 -19.59 -4.06
C PRO A 138 -2.59 -19.18 -2.87
N ASP A 139 -2.00 -18.56 -1.84
CA ASP A 139 -2.75 -17.65 -0.96
C ASP A 139 -1.85 -16.99 0.08
N VAL A 140 -2.34 -15.84 0.57
CA VAL A 140 -1.91 -15.06 1.74
C VAL A 140 -1.26 -13.69 1.43
N ARG A 141 -1.96 -12.65 1.89
CA ARG A 141 -1.75 -11.19 1.83
C ARG A 141 -1.31 -10.67 3.24
N PRO A 142 -1.12 -9.36 3.52
CA PRO A 142 -0.09 -8.42 3.06
C PRO A 142 0.71 -7.71 4.22
N PHE A 143 1.95 -7.28 3.97
CA PHE A 143 2.66 -6.14 4.60
C PHE A 143 1.86 -4.84 4.60
N GLU A 144 2.16 -4.00 5.61
CA GLU A 144 1.47 -2.73 5.85
C GLU A 144 2.13 -1.47 5.24
N GLU A 145 3.26 -1.55 4.52
CA GLU A 145 3.71 -0.61 3.46
C GLU A 145 4.94 -1.24 2.69
N PRO A 146 5.16 -1.02 1.38
CA PRO A 146 6.02 -1.90 0.56
C PRO A 146 7.53 -1.64 0.58
N PHE A 147 8.27 -2.75 0.56
CA PHE A 147 9.52 -2.95 -0.18
C PHE A 147 9.39 -2.44 -1.64
N GLY A 148 10.29 -1.55 -2.15
CA GLY A 148 10.37 -1.23 -3.61
C GLY A 148 10.23 0.22 -4.10
N GLN A 149 10.31 1.26 -3.25
CA GLN A 149 10.28 2.67 -3.73
C GLN A 149 11.62 3.23 -4.27
N GLU A 150 12.48 2.38 -4.83
CA GLU A 150 13.86 2.76 -5.16
C GLU A 150 14.17 2.68 -6.67
N GLY A 151 13.18 2.63 -7.56
CA GLY A 151 13.44 2.65 -9.01
C GLY A 151 14.23 3.89 -9.50
N PRO A 152 14.87 3.85 -10.69
CA PRO A 152 15.45 5.03 -11.31
C PRO A 152 14.34 6.08 -11.49
N GLY A 153 14.46 7.23 -10.82
CA GLY A 153 13.38 8.22 -10.71
C GLY A 153 12.93 8.54 -9.28
N PHE A 154 13.64 8.08 -8.24
CA PHE A 154 13.45 8.57 -6.87
C PHE A 154 13.66 10.10 -6.82
N VAL A 155 12.56 10.82 -6.63
CA VAL A 155 12.58 12.24 -6.27
C VAL A 155 12.56 12.29 -4.75
N PRO A 156 13.52 12.96 -4.09
CA PRO A 156 13.46 13.19 -2.65
C PRO A 156 12.10 13.76 -2.27
N ALA A 157 11.57 13.35 -1.11
CA ALA A 157 10.30 13.90 -0.63
C ALA A 157 10.37 15.43 -0.62
N THR A 158 9.49 16.05 -1.38
CA THR A 158 9.27 17.49 -1.43
C THR A 158 8.11 17.89 -0.54
N ASP A 159 7.99 19.18 -0.23
CA ASP A 159 6.86 19.71 0.57
C ASP A 159 5.49 19.54 -0.13
N LEU A 160 5.49 19.32 -1.45
CA LEU A 160 4.31 19.11 -2.29
C LEU A 160 4.53 17.90 -3.21
N PRO A 161 3.46 17.20 -3.64
CA PRO A 161 3.60 16.06 -4.54
C PRO A 161 4.06 16.45 -5.96
N ASP A 162 4.57 15.47 -6.69
CA ASP A 162 4.84 15.60 -8.12
C ASP A 162 3.52 15.71 -8.90
N THR A 163 3.36 16.83 -9.60
CA THR A 163 2.18 17.14 -10.42
C THR A 163 2.49 17.23 -11.92
N SER A 164 3.69 16.80 -12.34
CA SER A 164 4.17 16.91 -13.73
C SER A 164 3.32 16.15 -14.76
N CYS A 165 2.52 15.19 -14.31
CA CYS A 165 1.61 14.40 -15.14
C CYS A 165 0.14 14.85 -15.06
N HIS A 166 -0.14 16.07 -14.59
CA HIS A 166 -1.50 16.64 -14.51
C HIS A 166 -2.48 15.84 -13.64
N ASN A 167 -1.96 15.20 -12.60
CA ASN A 167 -2.68 14.40 -11.59
C ASN A 167 -3.15 15.20 -10.37
N GLY A 168 -2.73 16.46 -10.22
CA GLY A 168 -3.08 17.32 -9.09
C GLY A 168 -4.53 17.81 -9.11
N GLY A 169 -4.93 18.49 -8.02
CA GLY A 169 -6.22 19.17 -7.93
C GLY A 169 -7.33 18.40 -7.23
N GLY A 170 -7.03 17.25 -6.62
CA GLY A 170 -7.99 16.49 -5.84
C GLY A 170 -7.95 14.98 -6.05
N VAL A 171 -9.02 14.31 -5.66
CA VAL A 171 -9.27 12.89 -5.90
C VAL A 171 -10.38 12.69 -6.93
N GLN A 172 -10.47 11.51 -7.53
CA GLN A 172 -11.60 11.17 -8.37
C GLN A 172 -12.83 10.89 -7.49
N VAL A 173 -14.00 11.34 -7.91
CA VAL A 173 -15.28 11.05 -7.24
C VAL A 173 -16.34 10.67 -8.27
N ALA A 174 -17.15 9.67 -7.97
CA ALA A 174 -18.33 9.31 -8.76
C ALA A 174 -19.56 9.20 -7.84
N ALA A 175 -20.74 9.49 -8.42
CA ALA A 175 -22.01 9.41 -7.69
C ALA A 175 -22.85 8.24 -8.19
N PHE A 176 -23.46 7.53 -7.25
CA PHE A 176 -24.28 6.36 -7.48
C PHE A 176 -25.65 6.59 -6.86
N ARG A 177 -26.70 6.01 -7.46
CA ARG A 177 -27.98 5.86 -6.78
C ARG A 177 -27.77 4.87 -5.63
N ASN A 178 -28.09 5.29 -4.42
CA ASN A 178 -28.13 4.42 -3.25
C ASN A 178 -29.41 3.54 -3.33
N PRO A 179 -29.30 2.23 -3.56
CA PRO A 179 -30.46 1.35 -3.56
C PRO A 179 -30.89 0.94 -2.14
N PHE A 180 -30.17 1.40 -1.11
CA PHE A 180 -30.38 1.09 0.28
C PHE A 180 -30.84 2.34 1.05
N PRO A 181 -32.04 2.86 0.76
CA PRO A 181 -32.54 4.04 1.44
C PRO A 181 -32.76 3.73 2.92
N TYR A 182 -32.46 4.70 3.78
CA TYR A 182 -32.77 4.59 5.19
C TYR A 182 -34.29 4.47 5.41
N SER A 183 -34.72 3.45 6.11
CA SER A 183 -36.12 3.29 6.51
C SER A 183 -36.38 4.05 7.80
N THR A 184 -37.13 5.15 7.70
CA THR A 184 -37.59 5.94 8.86
C THR A 184 -38.54 5.15 9.76
N SER A 185 -39.22 4.14 9.22
CA SER A 185 -40.16 3.30 9.96
C SER A 185 -39.46 2.28 10.88
N SER A 186 -38.32 1.74 10.44
CA SER A 186 -37.51 0.79 11.22
C SER A 186 -36.33 1.47 11.93
N GLY A 187 -36.00 2.70 11.55
CA GLY A 187 -34.83 3.42 12.04
C GLY A 187 -33.52 2.77 11.60
N THR A 188 -33.51 2.12 10.43
CA THR A 188 -32.39 1.29 9.96
C THR A 188 -32.23 1.36 8.44
N TYR A 189 -31.05 1.01 7.97
CA TYR A 189 -30.83 0.64 6.57
C TYR A 189 -31.21 -0.85 6.34
N PRO A 190 -31.58 -1.25 5.11
CA PRO A 190 -31.95 -2.63 4.82
C PRO A 190 -30.75 -3.62 4.86
N GLU A 191 -30.94 -4.77 5.50
CA GLU A 191 -30.02 -5.93 5.49
C GLU A 191 -30.22 -6.79 4.21
N PRO A 192 -29.20 -7.52 3.70
CA PRO A 192 -27.83 -7.63 4.20
C PRO A 192 -26.86 -6.64 3.53
N PRO A 193 -25.80 -6.18 4.21
CA PRO A 193 -25.18 -4.91 3.86
C PRO A 193 -23.85 -5.20 3.17
N THR A 194 -23.93 -5.60 1.91
CA THR A 194 -22.79 -5.57 0.97
C THR A 194 -22.85 -4.27 0.17
N TYR A 195 -22.97 -3.14 0.88
CA TYR A 195 -23.05 -1.80 0.28
C TYR A 195 -21.87 -1.58 -0.68
N ASP A 196 -20.70 -1.99 -0.22
CA ASP A 196 -19.43 -2.01 -0.92
C ASP A 196 -19.46 -2.85 -2.21
N GLU A 197 -19.99 -4.07 -2.17
CA GLU A 197 -20.07 -4.90 -3.38
C GLU A 197 -21.02 -4.33 -4.45
N HIS A 198 -22.08 -3.64 -4.02
CA HIS A 198 -23.05 -3.06 -4.95
C HIS A 198 -22.42 -1.94 -5.80
N PHE A 199 -21.74 -0.97 -5.17
CA PHE A 199 -21.19 0.18 -5.90
C PHE A 199 -19.97 -0.17 -6.77
N VAL A 200 -19.31 -1.29 -6.48
CA VAL A 200 -18.19 -1.81 -7.26
C VAL A 200 -18.61 -2.43 -8.60
N ARG A 201 -19.89 -2.86 -8.72
CA ARG A 201 -20.41 -3.63 -9.88
C ARG A 201 -21.38 -2.86 -10.75
N ASN A 202 -21.84 -1.69 -10.30
CA ASN A 202 -22.84 -0.90 -11.00
C ASN A 202 -22.20 0.36 -11.54
N ALA A 203 -22.48 0.72 -12.78
CA ALA A 203 -22.02 2.00 -13.32
C ALA A 203 -22.54 3.16 -12.45
N PRO A 204 -21.73 4.21 -12.25
CA PRO A 204 -22.21 5.40 -11.57
C PRO A 204 -23.34 6.06 -12.36
N VAL A 205 -24.21 6.76 -11.65
CA VAL A 205 -25.34 7.50 -12.25
C VAL A 205 -24.84 8.82 -12.87
N LEU A 206 -23.71 9.34 -12.40
CA LEU A 206 -23.05 10.52 -12.93
C LEU A 206 -21.57 10.25 -13.10
N ASP A 207 -21.02 10.73 -14.22
CA ASP A 207 -19.62 10.61 -14.55
C ASP A 207 -18.70 11.16 -13.45
N SER A 208 -17.50 10.59 -13.39
CA SER A 208 -16.51 10.96 -12.39
C SER A 208 -16.00 12.39 -12.62
N THR A 209 -15.91 13.18 -11.55
CA THR A 209 -15.21 14.48 -11.54
C THR A 209 -14.03 14.45 -10.57
N THR A 210 -13.26 15.53 -10.54
CA THR A 210 -12.19 15.74 -9.57
C THR A 210 -12.72 16.54 -8.37
N ALA A 211 -12.59 15.96 -7.18
CA ALA A 211 -12.96 16.56 -5.91
C ALA A 211 -11.71 17.16 -5.23
N PRO A 212 -11.59 18.50 -5.15
CA PRO A 212 -10.41 19.14 -4.56
C PRO A 212 -10.32 18.97 -3.03
N SER A 213 -11.44 18.61 -2.39
CA SER A 213 -11.56 18.22 -0.99
C SER A 213 -12.48 17.00 -0.88
N ILE A 214 -12.48 16.31 0.26
CA ILE A 214 -13.40 15.18 0.52
C ILE A 214 -14.35 15.60 1.65
N SER A 215 -15.38 16.36 1.27
CA SER A 215 -16.29 16.99 2.22
C SER A 215 -17.59 17.40 1.55
N GLN A 216 -18.67 17.39 2.31
CA GLN A 216 -19.95 17.96 1.98
C GLN A 216 -20.58 18.56 3.24
N VAL A 217 -20.97 19.83 3.16
CA VAL A 217 -21.61 20.57 4.27
C VAL A 217 -22.87 21.33 3.84
N ARG A 218 -23.37 21.10 2.61
CA ARG A 218 -24.59 21.74 2.09
C ARG A 218 -25.57 20.71 1.55
N GLN A 219 -26.86 21.01 1.58
CA GLN A 219 -27.93 20.16 1.03
C GLN A 219 -27.92 19.99 -0.51
N SER A 220 -26.89 20.48 -1.20
CA SER A 220 -26.73 20.36 -2.66
C SER A 220 -25.56 19.46 -2.99
N MET A 221 -25.72 18.53 -3.92
CA MET A 221 -24.67 17.63 -4.39
C MET A 221 -23.31 18.31 -4.61
N PRO A 222 -22.19 17.68 -4.21
CA PRO A 222 -20.90 18.36 -4.20
C PRO A 222 -20.32 18.48 -5.61
N TYR A 223 -19.36 19.39 -5.78
CA TYR A 223 -18.54 19.54 -7.00
C TYR A 223 -19.33 19.76 -8.31
N GLY A 224 -20.50 20.39 -8.23
CA GLY A 224 -21.35 20.64 -9.39
C GLY A 224 -22.05 19.41 -9.95
N MET A 225 -22.01 18.28 -9.23
CA MET A 225 -22.75 17.07 -9.59
C MET A 225 -24.26 17.32 -9.48
N THR A 226 -25.03 16.72 -10.38
CA THR A 226 -26.50 16.85 -10.42
C THR A 226 -27.15 15.56 -9.93
N GLY A 227 -27.65 15.55 -8.70
CA GLY A 227 -28.26 14.37 -8.08
C GLY A 227 -29.42 14.72 -7.15
N GLY A 228 -30.05 13.69 -6.60
CA GLY A 228 -31.18 13.81 -5.69
C GLY A 228 -30.93 13.09 -4.35
N PRO A 229 -31.95 13.00 -3.48
CA PRO A 229 -31.90 12.14 -2.30
C PRO A 229 -31.56 10.69 -2.72
N ASP A 230 -31.03 9.90 -1.78
CA ASP A 230 -30.57 8.53 -2.02
C ASP A 230 -29.34 8.46 -2.93
N THR A 231 -28.30 9.22 -2.59
CA THR A 231 -27.02 9.20 -3.31
C THR A 231 -25.91 8.54 -2.48
N ALA A 232 -25.03 7.80 -3.13
CA ALA A 232 -23.74 7.41 -2.59
C ALA A 232 -22.62 8.08 -3.39
N LEU A 233 -21.56 8.51 -2.70
CA LEU A 233 -20.37 9.10 -3.27
C LEU A 233 -19.19 8.15 -3.07
N TRP A 234 -18.50 7.83 -4.15
CA TRP A 234 -17.33 6.96 -4.16
C TRP A 234 -16.11 7.78 -4.55
N TYR A 235 -15.16 7.94 -3.62
CA TYR A 235 -13.92 8.67 -3.81
C TYR A 235 -12.75 7.69 -3.99
N ARG A 236 -11.78 8.06 -4.81
CA ARG A 236 -10.49 7.36 -4.91
C ARG A 236 -9.37 8.27 -5.39
N GLY A 237 -8.17 8.04 -4.88
CA GLY A 237 -6.98 8.78 -5.29
C GLY A 237 -5.85 8.56 -4.29
N TYR A 238 -5.03 9.57 -4.11
CA TYR A 238 -3.85 9.48 -3.23
C TYR A 238 -3.81 10.66 -2.29
N PHE A 239 -3.34 10.38 -1.08
CA PHE A 239 -2.81 11.37 -0.15
C PHE A 239 -1.28 11.34 -0.21
N TYR A 240 -0.64 12.48 -0.44
CA TYR A 240 0.82 12.60 -0.39
C TYR A 240 1.30 13.03 1.00
N ALA A 241 2.19 12.23 1.59
CA ALA A 241 2.83 12.52 2.87
C ALA A 241 4.18 13.23 2.67
N PRO A 242 4.29 14.55 2.87
CA PRO A 242 5.56 15.26 2.66
C PRO A 242 6.60 14.99 3.76
N LYS A 243 6.19 14.45 4.92
CA LYS A 243 7.05 14.25 6.10
C LYS A 243 6.87 12.87 6.68
N THR A 244 7.92 12.36 7.32
CA THR A 244 7.83 11.11 8.09
C THR A 244 7.25 11.41 9.45
N LEU A 245 5.94 11.23 9.61
CA LEU A 245 5.20 11.59 10.83
C LEU A 245 4.02 10.63 11.03
N LEU A 246 3.42 10.72 12.23
CA LEU A 246 2.11 10.13 12.48
C LEU A 246 1.02 11.03 11.88
N TYR A 247 0.27 10.48 10.92
CA TYR A 247 -0.89 11.13 10.30
C TYR A 247 -2.19 10.63 10.93
N THR A 248 -3.15 11.54 11.06
CA THR A 248 -4.48 11.30 11.61
C THR A 248 -5.52 11.58 10.53
N PHE A 249 -6.24 10.55 10.13
CA PHE A 249 -7.43 10.62 9.28
C PHE A 249 -8.64 10.66 10.20
N HIS A 250 -9.51 11.65 10.01
CA HIS A 250 -10.72 11.78 10.81
C HIS A 250 -11.91 12.06 9.93
N ILE A 251 -12.94 11.21 10.04
CA ILE A 251 -14.23 11.42 9.41
C ILE A 251 -15.21 11.92 10.46
N GLU A 252 -15.81 13.06 10.17
CA GLU A 252 -16.99 13.58 10.85
C GLU A 252 -18.17 13.49 9.90
N SER A 253 -19.32 12.99 10.37
CA SER A 253 -20.54 12.94 9.58
C SER A 253 -21.72 13.00 10.52
N ASP A 254 -22.72 13.83 10.21
CA ASP A 254 -23.89 13.93 11.07
C ASP A 254 -24.93 12.85 10.71
N LEU A 255 -24.91 12.41 9.45
CA LEU A 255 -25.91 11.54 8.83
C LEU A 255 -25.27 10.69 7.72
N GLY A 256 -25.85 9.52 7.47
CA GLY A 256 -25.36 8.62 6.43
C GLY A 256 -24.48 7.51 6.95
N ILE A 257 -23.71 6.91 6.06
CA ILE A 257 -22.67 5.91 6.35
C ILE A 257 -21.39 6.41 5.71
N ALA A 258 -20.26 6.29 6.42
CA ALA A 258 -18.95 6.60 5.86
C ALA A 258 -17.94 5.48 6.14
N GLN A 259 -17.17 5.11 5.11
CA GLN A 259 -16.13 4.09 5.20
C GLN A 259 -14.88 4.56 4.47
N LEU A 260 -13.70 4.33 5.05
CA LEU A 260 -12.40 4.67 4.48
C LEU A 260 -11.52 3.44 4.40
N TRP A 261 -10.99 3.17 3.21
CA TRP A 261 -9.94 2.18 2.98
C TRP A 261 -8.67 2.89 2.54
N LEU A 262 -7.55 2.48 3.13
CA LEU A 262 -6.22 3.03 2.89
C LEU A 262 -5.30 1.93 2.34
N SER A 263 -4.16 2.34 1.77
CA SER A 263 -3.11 1.43 1.29
C SER A 263 -3.66 0.40 0.28
N SER A 264 -3.33 -0.89 0.43
CA SER A 264 -3.77 -1.94 -0.48
C SER A 264 -5.29 -2.16 -0.49
N TYR A 265 -5.97 -1.88 0.62
CA TYR A 265 -7.42 -2.00 0.74
C TYR A 265 -8.18 -0.92 -0.05
N ALA A 266 -7.52 0.18 -0.42
CA ALA A 266 -8.11 1.15 -1.33
C ALA A 266 -8.38 0.56 -2.73
N TYR A 267 -7.62 -0.46 -3.15
CA TYR A 267 -7.72 -1.07 -4.48
C TYR A 267 -8.66 -2.27 -4.55
N SER A 268 -9.00 -2.92 -3.44
CA SER A 268 -9.77 -4.16 -3.50
C SER A 268 -10.39 -4.56 -2.17
N LEU A 269 -11.19 -5.63 -2.22
CA LEU A 269 -11.91 -6.27 -1.13
C LEU A 269 -13.06 -5.45 -0.56
N TRP A 270 -12.86 -4.15 -0.30
CA TRP A 270 -13.81 -3.13 0.22
C TRP A 270 -14.84 -3.59 1.26
N ALA A 271 -14.64 -4.76 1.88
CA ALA A 271 -15.50 -5.30 2.89
C ALA A 271 -15.52 -4.36 4.08
N THR A 272 -16.69 -4.21 4.68
CA THR A 272 -16.85 -3.39 5.89
C THR A 272 -15.83 -3.79 6.97
N GLY A 273 -15.56 -5.09 7.15
CA GLY A 273 -14.65 -5.58 8.19
C GLY A 273 -13.17 -5.18 8.06
N ILE A 274 -12.74 -4.66 6.89
CA ILE A 274 -11.34 -4.29 6.63
C ILE A 274 -11.14 -2.78 6.43
N ALA A 275 -12.19 -1.97 6.55
CA ALA A 275 -12.06 -0.52 6.44
C ALA A 275 -11.37 0.05 7.70
N GLN A 276 -10.45 1.00 7.49
CA GLN A 276 -9.71 1.68 8.56
C GLN A 276 -10.61 2.62 9.37
N ILE A 277 -11.60 3.24 8.72
CA ILE A 277 -12.65 4.03 9.35
C ILE A 277 -13.98 3.46 8.87
N ASN A 278 -14.89 3.27 9.81
CA ASN A 278 -16.21 2.71 9.60
C ASN A 278 -17.16 3.44 10.53
N TYR A 279 -18.05 4.24 9.97
CA TYR A 279 -18.89 5.13 10.74
C TYR A 279 -20.37 5.00 10.35
N PHE A 280 -21.19 4.62 11.34
CA PHE A 280 -22.61 4.32 11.21
C PHE A 280 -23.42 5.08 12.28
N PRO A 281 -23.62 6.41 12.15
CA PRO A 281 -24.23 7.25 13.18
C PRO A 281 -25.64 6.82 13.60
N ASN A 282 -26.40 6.16 12.71
CA ASN A 282 -27.83 5.86 12.89
C ASN A 282 -28.20 4.36 12.76
N GLU A 283 -27.31 3.41 13.07
CA GLU A 283 -27.57 1.96 12.85
C GLU A 283 -27.49 1.10 14.14
N PRO A 284 -28.51 1.10 15.01
CA PRO A 284 -28.47 0.42 16.31
C PRO A 284 -28.60 -1.13 16.27
N GLN A 285 -28.94 -1.75 15.14
CA GLN A 285 -29.26 -3.19 15.07
C GLN A 285 -28.07 -4.13 14.79
N ARG A 286 -26.88 -3.62 14.45
CA ARG A 286 -25.67 -4.44 14.22
C ARG A 286 -24.95 -4.87 15.51
N GLY A 287 -25.53 -4.66 16.70
CA GLY A 287 -24.80 -4.70 17.97
C GLY A 287 -23.81 -3.54 18.14
N VAL A 288 -23.75 -2.67 17.13
CA VAL A 288 -23.05 -1.39 17.05
C VAL A 288 -24.01 -0.36 17.65
N GLN A 289 -23.69 0.19 18.83
CA GLN A 289 -24.48 1.26 19.44
C GLN A 289 -24.61 2.44 18.47
N LYS A 290 -25.73 3.18 18.54
CA LYS A 290 -25.89 4.46 17.84
C LYS A 290 -24.69 5.36 18.14
N GLY A 291 -23.98 5.84 17.10
CA GLY A 291 -22.74 6.60 17.25
C GLY A 291 -21.48 5.76 17.49
N SER A 292 -21.54 4.43 17.36
CA SER A 292 -20.35 3.58 17.41
C SER A 292 -19.80 3.30 16.01
N GLY A 293 -18.49 3.43 15.91
CA GLY A 293 -17.76 3.42 14.65
C GLY A 293 -16.42 4.09 14.89
N ARG A 294 -15.37 3.57 14.25
CA ARG A 294 -14.07 4.21 14.29
C ARG A 294 -14.15 5.42 13.37
N THR A 295 -14.14 6.63 13.92
CA THR A 295 -14.11 7.91 13.19
C THR A 295 -12.68 8.40 12.93
N THR A 296 -11.69 7.84 13.63
CA THR A 296 -10.30 8.27 13.56
C THR A 296 -9.37 7.10 13.31
N TYR A 297 -8.45 7.27 12.37
CA TYR A 297 -7.37 6.33 12.09
C TYR A 297 -6.02 7.04 12.13
N HIS A 298 -5.03 6.40 12.76
CA HIS A 298 -3.66 6.91 12.82
C HIS A 298 -2.74 5.99 12.05
N ILE A 299 -1.86 6.55 11.25
CA ILE A 299 -0.87 5.80 10.46
C ILE A 299 0.45 6.57 10.40
N MET A 300 1.54 5.86 10.67
CA MET A 300 2.87 6.40 10.43
C MET A 300 3.14 6.30 8.92
N LEU A 301 3.40 7.43 8.28
CA LEU A 301 3.77 7.47 6.87
C LEU A 301 5.20 7.98 6.75
N SER A 302 5.95 7.49 5.76
CA SER A 302 7.27 8.03 5.42
C SER A 302 7.11 9.22 4.47
N ALA A 303 8.01 10.19 4.57
CA ALA A 303 8.08 11.30 3.63
C ALA A 303 8.18 10.78 2.18
N GLY A 304 7.40 11.35 1.26
CA GLY A 304 7.34 10.94 -0.15
C GLY A 304 6.30 9.86 -0.44
N THR A 305 5.58 9.35 0.58
CA THR A 305 4.58 8.29 0.39
C THR A 305 3.36 8.84 -0.33
N TYR A 306 2.93 8.16 -1.40
CA TYR A 306 1.63 8.36 -2.04
C TYR A 306 0.66 7.30 -1.52
N LEU A 307 -0.02 7.61 -0.41
CA LEU A 307 -0.97 6.71 0.23
C LEU A 307 -2.25 6.61 -0.60
N PRO A 308 -2.59 5.44 -1.17
CA PRO A 308 -3.87 5.23 -1.83
C PRO A 308 -5.01 5.39 -0.84
N ILE A 309 -6.03 6.16 -1.20
CA ILE A 309 -7.22 6.40 -0.39
C ILE A 309 -8.48 6.07 -1.18
N ARG A 310 -9.45 5.46 -0.51
CA ARG A 310 -10.80 5.23 -1.01
C ARG A 310 -11.81 5.51 0.07
N LEU A 311 -12.81 6.33 -0.24
CA LEU A 311 -13.87 6.66 0.69
C LEU A 311 -15.23 6.40 0.04
N LEU A 312 -16.07 5.67 0.75
CA LEU A 312 -17.50 5.58 0.46
C LEU A 312 -18.24 6.46 1.45
N TRP A 313 -19.14 7.29 0.93
CA TRP A 313 -20.16 7.92 1.72
C TRP A 313 -21.54 7.59 1.14
N ILE A 314 -22.50 7.24 1.98
CA ILE A 314 -23.88 6.93 1.59
C ILE A 314 -24.81 7.88 2.34
N ASP A 315 -25.71 8.51 1.60
CA ASP A 315 -26.72 9.41 2.14
C ASP A 315 -27.64 8.72 3.16
N GLY A 316 -28.02 9.50 4.17
CA GLY A 316 -28.92 9.11 5.24
C GLY A 316 -30.10 10.08 5.37
N PRO A 317 -31.00 9.83 6.34
CA PRO A 317 -32.20 10.62 6.49
C PRO A 317 -31.87 12.04 6.96
N GLY A 318 -32.25 13.07 6.18
CA GLY A 318 -32.24 14.46 6.64
C GLY A 318 -31.09 15.34 6.16
N GLY A 319 -30.21 14.84 5.30
CA GLY A 319 -29.23 15.68 4.60
C GLY A 319 -27.88 15.01 4.35
N ILE A 320 -27.11 15.65 3.49
CA ILE A 320 -25.82 15.19 2.98
C ILE A 320 -24.67 15.88 3.73
N THR A 321 -24.29 15.46 4.94
CA THR A 321 -23.11 16.04 5.62
C THR A 321 -22.07 15.01 6.03
N PHE A 322 -20.84 15.21 5.52
CA PHE A 322 -19.66 14.47 5.96
C PHE A 322 -18.39 15.23 5.60
N ASN A 323 -17.34 15.04 6.39
CA ASN A 323 -16.06 15.70 6.25
C ASN A 323 -14.94 14.70 6.53
N LEU A 324 -13.98 14.59 5.62
CA LEU A 324 -12.68 13.98 5.91
C LEU A 324 -11.67 15.09 6.21
N THR A 325 -10.93 14.92 7.31
CA THR A 325 -9.78 15.76 7.65
C THR A 325 -8.53 14.91 7.80
N ILE A 326 -7.39 15.49 7.45
CA ILE A 326 -6.08 14.86 7.59
C ILE A 326 -5.14 15.85 8.29
N SER A 327 -4.55 15.44 9.41
CA SER A 327 -3.52 16.22 10.11
C SER A 327 -2.37 15.37 10.61
N ASP A 328 -1.22 15.98 10.88
CA ASP A 328 -0.12 15.30 11.59
C ASP A 328 -0.19 15.50 13.11
N GLU A 329 0.72 14.83 13.81
CA GLU A 329 0.92 14.94 15.26
C GLU A 329 1.27 16.35 15.76
N ASN A 330 1.75 17.24 14.89
CA ASN A 330 2.00 18.65 15.22
C ASN A 330 0.76 19.53 15.02
N GLY A 331 -0.36 18.93 14.58
CA GLY A 331 -1.62 19.63 14.32
C GLY A 331 -1.67 20.33 12.97
N PHE A 332 -0.67 20.18 12.09
CA PHE A 332 -0.72 20.74 10.74
C PHE A 332 -1.82 20.03 9.94
N LYS A 333 -2.65 20.81 9.25
CA LYS A 333 -3.81 20.32 8.48
C LYS A 333 -3.43 20.18 7.01
N TYR A 334 -3.47 18.95 6.51
CA TYR A 334 -3.22 18.63 5.09
C TYR A 334 -4.52 18.58 4.28
N LEU A 335 -5.63 18.26 4.93
CA LEU A 335 -6.96 18.29 4.34
C LEU A 335 -7.95 18.86 5.35
N GLU A 336 -8.69 19.87 4.91
CA GLU A 336 -9.76 20.51 5.67
C GLU A 336 -11.06 20.50 4.86
N PRO A 337 -12.22 20.60 5.53
CA PRO A 337 -13.50 20.65 4.85
C PRO A 337 -13.58 21.86 3.90
N GLU A 338 -14.24 21.65 2.75
CA GLU A 338 -14.47 22.66 1.71
C GLU A 338 -13.22 23.36 1.15
N THR A 339 -12.02 22.91 1.53
CA THR A 339 -10.76 23.55 1.16
C THR A 339 -9.96 22.65 0.24
N ALA A 340 -9.60 23.17 -0.93
CA ALA A 340 -8.79 22.45 -1.89
C ALA A 340 -7.44 22.05 -1.27
N SER A 341 -7.14 20.74 -1.28
CA SER A 341 -5.87 20.23 -0.74
C SER A 341 -4.87 19.98 -1.87
N PRO A 342 -3.66 20.55 -1.80
CA PRO A 342 -2.59 20.25 -2.75
C PRO A 342 -1.96 18.87 -2.51
N TYR A 343 -2.35 18.18 -1.42
CA TYR A 343 -1.86 16.86 -1.05
C TYR A 343 -2.73 15.72 -1.59
N LEU A 344 -3.82 16.05 -2.29
CA LEU A 344 -4.71 15.09 -2.93
C LEU A 344 -4.44 14.99 -4.43
N LEU A 345 -4.30 13.76 -4.90
CA LEU A 345 -3.99 13.46 -6.30
C LEU A 345 -4.93 12.40 -6.87
N THR A 346 -5.22 12.52 -8.16
CA THR A 346 -6.03 11.56 -8.92
C THR A 346 -5.23 10.35 -9.40
N ALA A 347 -3.91 10.51 -9.51
CA ALA A 347 -2.95 9.51 -9.98
C ALA A 347 -1.55 9.80 -9.41
N VAL A 348 -0.61 8.88 -9.56
CA VAL A 348 0.83 9.09 -9.36
C VAL A 348 1.53 9.14 -10.71
N CYS A 349 2.51 10.05 -10.86
CA CYS A 349 3.24 10.23 -12.12
C CYS A 349 4.21 9.08 -12.41
N THR A 350 4.72 8.44 -11.35
CA THR A 350 5.65 7.32 -11.46
C THR A 350 4.99 6.07 -10.88
N PRO A 351 4.64 5.06 -11.69
CA PRO A 351 3.84 3.90 -11.24
C PRO A 351 4.57 2.98 -10.26
N TYR A 352 5.90 3.15 -10.09
CA TYR A 352 6.66 2.46 -9.06
C TYR A 352 6.40 2.99 -7.64
N GLN A 353 5.83 4.21 -7.51
CA GLN A 353 5.48 4.79 -6.20
C GLN A 353 4.15 4.27 -5.68
N ALA A 354 3.18 4.05 -6.58
CA ALA A 354 1.91 3.38 -6.32
C ALA A 354 1.24 2.96 -7.65
N ARG A 355 0.37 1.95 -7.64
CA ARG A 355 -0.44 1.56 -8.81
C ARG A 355 -1.57 2.56 -9.02
N ASN A 356 -1.74 3.12 -10.23
CA ASN A 356 -2.89 3.99 -10.55
C ASN A 356 -4.25 3.26 -10.59
N PHE A 357 -5.32 3.95 -10.14
CA PHE A 357 -6.71 3.52 -10.34
C PHE A 357 -7.08 3.59 -11.83
N SER A 358 -6.97 2.44 -12.50
CA SER A 358 -7.13 2.31 -13.96
C SER A 358 -8.52 1.84 -14.36
N ASP A 359 -9.19 1.09 -13.48
CA ASP A 359 -10.53 0.56 -13.76
C ASP A 359 -11.58 1.68 -13.68
N PRO A 360 -12.58 1.75 -14.57
CA PRO A 360 -13.69 2.67 -14.42
C PRO A 360 -14.47 2.39 -13.13
N PHE A 361 -15.05 3.42 -12.52
CA PHE A 361 -16.01 3.24 -11.42
C PHE A 361 -17.12 2.27 -11.85
N GLY A 362 -17.51 1.36 -10.94
CA GLY A 362 -18.53 0.34 -11.22
C GLY A 362 -18.07 -0.87 -12.03
N ASN A 363 -16.79 -0.92 -12.45
CA ASN A 363 -16.19 -2.05 -13.17
C ASN A 363 -14.97 -2.64 -12.45
N GLU A 364 -14.80 -2.34 -11.16
CA GLU A 364 -13.57 -2.66 -10.42
C GLU A 364 -13.54 -4.11 -9.91
N TYR A 365 -14.60 -4.89 -10.16
CA TYR A 365 -14.73 -6.30 -9.73
C TYR A 365 -13.88 -7.29 -10.54
N LEU A 366 -13.58 -6.99 -11.82
CA LEU A 366 -12.87 -7.93 -12.70
C LEU A 366 -11.38 -8.09 -12.38
N ALA A 367 -10.80 -7.16 -11.61
CA ALA A 367 -9.42 -7.24 -11.13
C ALA A 367 -9.19 -8.30 -10.03
N TRP A 368 -10.23 -9.04 -9.62
CA TRP A 368 -10.16 -10.06 -8.56
C TRP A 368 -9.93 -11.49 -9.10
N ASN A 369 -10.16 -11.74 -10.39
CA ASN A 369 -10.10 -13.08 -10.99
C ASN A 369 -9.00 -13.26 -12.07
N ALA A 370 -8.09 -12.29 -12.22
CA ALA A 370 -7.04 -12.30 -13.24
C ALA A 370 -5.66 -12.58 -12.64
#